data_AF-A0A923ZIL4-F1
#
_entry.id   AF-A0A923ZIL4-F1
#
_cell.length_a   1.000
_cell.length_b   1.000
_cell.length_c   1.000
_cell.angle_alpha   90.00
_cell.angle_beta   90.00
_cell.angle_gamma   90.00
#
_symmetry.space_group_name_H-M   'P 1'
#
loop_
_entity.id
_entity.type
_entity.pdbx_description
1 polymer ?
#
loop_
_entity_poly.entity_id
_entity_poly.type
_entity_poly.pdbx_seq_one_letter_code
_entity_poly.pdbx_strand_id
1 'polypeptide(L)'
;SPYQFYQFWLNAADADAEKFIKIFTFLPQNEIDELIAAHKGNEHQRLLQKKLAEEVTCFVHSRADYAFAVKASDILFNNDTAEILQQLNEQQLLQELDGVPTVEISKSILDAGIDVVSFLADTNIFPSKGEARKMLQGGGVSINKIKVDSIEHMVNNAQLLNDKFLLVQKGKRNYFLVVATVS
;
A
#
# COMPACT_ATOMS: atom_id res chain seq x y z
N SER A 1 1.42 6.91 -8.63
CA SER A 1 0.59 7.88 -7.86
C SER A 1 1.44 8.55 -6.79
N PRO A 2 0.99 9.68 -6.19
CA PRO A 2 1.70 10.30 -5.06
C PRO A 2 1.94 9.34 -3.88
N TYR A 3 0.97 8.47 -3.57
CA TYR A 3 1.12 7.42 -2.56
C TYR A 3 2.27 6.45 -2.88
N GLN A 4 2.30 5.85 -4.08
CA GLN A 4 3.35 4.92 -4.47
C GLN A 4 4.72 5.60 -4.49
N PHE A 5 4.76 6.85 -4.94
CA PHE A 5 5.97 7.66 -4.97
C PHE A 5 6.49 7.93 -3.55
N TYR A 6 5.63 8.39 -2.64
CA TYR A 6 5.94 8.55 -1.22
C TYR A 6 6.45 7.24 -0.60
N GLN A 7 5.74 6.12 -0.83
CA GLN A 7 6.12 4.81 -0.31
C GLN A 7 7.48 4.33 -0.84
N PHE A 8 7.81 4.60 -2.11
CA PHE A 8 9.12 4.26 -2.66
C PHE A 8 10.25 4.89 -1.83
N TRP A 9 10.18 6.20 -1.56
CA TRP A 9 11.16 6.92 -0.77
C TRP A 9 11.15 6.51 0.70
N LEU A 10 9.96 6.35 1.28
CA LEU A 10 9.80 5.92 2.66
C LEU A 10 10.47 4.56 2.86
N ASN A 11 10.39 3.67 1.87
CA ASN A 11 10.88 2.29 1.92
C ASN A 11 12.38 2.13 1.60
N ALA A 12 13.09 3.22 1.34
CA ALA A 12 14.55 3.20 1.13
C ALA A 12 15.29 2.61 2.34
N ALA A 13 16.37 1.86 2.06
CA ALA A 13 17.29 1.40 3.09
C ALA A 13 18.01 2.59 3.74
N ASP A 14 18.46 2.47 4.98
CA ASP A 14 19.10 3.58 5.71
C ASP A 14 20.29 4.18 4.96
N ALA A 15 21.16 3.33 4.41
CA ALA A 15 22.33 3.76 3.67
C ALA A 15 21.99 4.49 2.34
N ASP A 16 20.85 4.15 1.75
CA ASP A 16 20.37 4.80 0.53
C ASP A 16 19.66 6.11 0.86
N ALA A 17 18.84 6.14 1.92
CA ALA A 17 18.18 7.35 2.39
C ALA A 17 19.18 8.47 2.73
N GLU A 18 20.31 8.11 3.36
CA GLU A 18 21.39 9.07 3.66
C GLU A 18 22.02 9.67 2.38
N LYS A 19 22.17 8.88 1.32
CA LYS A 19 22.67 9.38 0.03
C LYS A 19 21.62 10.20 -0.70
N PHE A 20 20.39 9.69 -0.72
CA PHE A 20 19.29 10.27 -1.47
C PHE A 20 18.85 11.61 -0.93
N ILE A 21 18.86 11.83 0.39
CA ILE A 21 18.52 13.13 0.98
C ILE A 21 19.49 14.23 0.54
N LYS A 22 20.76 13.89 0.30
CA LYS A 22 21.79 14.82 -0.22
C LYS A 22 21.62 15.14 -1.72
N ILE A 23 21.02 14.23 -2.48
CA ILE A 23 20.93 14.32 -3.96
C ILE A 23 19.59 14.89 -4.43
N PHE A 24 18.49 14.49 -3.78
CA PHE A 24 17.13 14.72 -4.28
C PHE A 24 16.37 15.80 -3.51
N THR A 25 16.97 16.43 -2.49
CA THR A 25 16.32 17.50 -1.73
C THR A 25 17.08 18.81 -1.87
N PHE A 26 16.39 19.92 -1.58
CA PHE A 26 16.98 21.26 -1.54
C PHE A 26 17.30 21.70 -0.10
N LEU A 27 17.38 20.75 0.84
CA LEU A 27 17.67 21.06 2.24
C LEU A 27 19.09 21.61 2.38
N PRO A 28 19.30 22.59 3.28
CA PRO A 28 20.63 23.04 3.64
C PRO A 28 21.50 21.88 4.15
N GLN A 29 22.80 21.92 3.85
CA GLN A 29 23.72 20.85 4.26
C GLN A 29 23.73 20.62 5.77
N ASN A 30 23.66 21.69 6.58
CA ASN A 30 23.62 21.57 8.04
C ASN A 30 22.36 20.84 8.54
N GLU A 31 21.19 21.08 7.92
CA GLU A 31 19.96 20.37 8.27
C GLU A 31 20.07 18.87 7.93
N ILE A 32 20.68 18.55 6.77
CA ILE A 32 20.93 17.16 6.38
C ILE A 32 21.87 16.48 7.40
N ASP A 33 22.97 17.12 7.77
CA ASP A 33 23.94 16.56 8.70
C ASP A 33 23.32 16.33 10.10
N GLU A 34 22.46 17.25 10.57
CA GLU A 34 21.69 17.09 11.81
C GLU A 34 20.72 15.91 11.74
N LEU A 35 19.98 15.75 10.64
CA LEU A 35 19.06 14.63 10.43
C LEU A 35 19.78 13.29 10.41
N ILE A 36 20.95 13.22 9.78
CA ILE A 36 21.78 12.00 9.73
C ILE A 36 22.28 11.66 11.13
N ALA A 37 22.77 12.65 11.87
CA ALA A 37 23.22 12.46 13.25
C ALA A 37 22.09 11.97 14.16
N ALA A 38 20.89 12.55 14.04
CA ALA A 38 19.71 12.17 14.84
C ALA A 38 19.18 10.77 14.49
N HIS A 39 19.27 10.38 13.21
CA HIS A 39 18.84 9.07 12.73
C HIS A 39 19.75 7.93 13.18
N LYS A 40 21.05 8.20 13.35
CA LYS A 40 22.04 7.20 13.78
C LYS A 40 21.73 6.70 15.20
N GLY A 41 21.51 5.40 15.34
CA GLY A 41 21.07 4.77 16.59
C GLY A 41 19.56 4.84 16.84
N ASN A 42 18.80 5.54 15.97
CA ASN A 42 17.34 5.67 16.01
C ASN A 42 16.69 5.25 14.69
N GLU A 43 17.32 4.34 13.94
CA GLU A 43 16.93 4.00 12.56
C GLU A 43 15.47 3.51 12.46
N HIS A 44 14.99 2.86 13.52
CA HIS A 44 13.61 2.40 13.68
C HIS A 44 12.56 3.53 13.57
N GLN A 45 12.93 4.78 13.88
CA GLN A 45 12.04 5.93 13.77
C GLN A 45 11.87 6.41 12.31
N ARG A 46 12.77 6.00 11.43
CA ARG A 46 12.79 6.30 9.99
C ARG A 46 12.84 7.79 9.69
N LEU A 47 13.61 8.55 10.46
CA LEU A 47 13.67 10.02 10.36
C LEU A 47 14.11 10.46 8.96
N LEU A 48 15.20 9.88 8.45
CA LEU A 48 15.71 10.20 7.11
C LEU A 48 14.72 9.85 6.02
N GLN A 49 14.15 8.64 6.05
CA GLN A 49 13.20 8.19 5.03
C GLN A 49 11.93 9.04 5.02
N LYS A 50 11.41 9.42 6.20
CA LYS A 50 10.22 10.28 6.30
C LYS A 50 10.48 11.67 5.73
N LYS A 51 11.61 12.29 6.10
CA LYS A 51 11.96 13.63 5.60
C LYS A 51 12.27 13.62 4.10
N LEU A 52 13.02 12.62 3.62
CA LEU A 52 13.27 12.41 2.19
C LEU A 52 11.95 12.25 1.42
N ALA A 53 11.06 11.39 1.90
CA ALA A 53 9.77 11.15 1.26
C ALA A 53 8.89 12.41 1.27
N GLU A 54 8.92 13.21 2.34
CA GLU A 54 8.24 14.51 2.42
C GLU A 54 8.74 15.48 1.35
N GLU A 55 10.04 15.77 1.36
CA GLU A 55 10.66 16.76 0.47
C GLU A 55 10.40 16.44 -1.00
N VAL A 56 10.69 15.19 -1.40
CA VAL A 56 10.59 14.81 -2.81
C VAL A 56 9.13 14.69 -3.26
N THR A 57 8.22 14.21 -2.40
CA THR A 57 6.79 14.15 -2.75
C THR A 57 6.17 15.54 -2.83
N CYS A 58 6.52 16.45 -1.91
CA CYS A 58 6.05 17.84 -1.96
C CYS A 58 6.55 18.56 -3.21
N PHE A 59 7.80 18.28 -3.62
CA PHE A 59 8.41 18.89 -4.80
C PHE A 59 7.80 18.40 -6.12
N VAL A 60 7.56 17.09 -6.25
CA VAL A 60 7.08 16.49 -7.51
C VAL A 60 5.55 16.54 -7.66
N HIS A 61 4.80 16.40 -6.57
CA HIS A 61 3.35 16.31 -6.58
C HIS A 61 2.70 17.56 -5.99
N SER A 62 2.72 17.70 -4.66
CA SER A 62 2.36 18.92 -3.92
C SER A 62 2.41 18.63 -2.41
N ARG A 63 2.31 19.68 -1.58
CA ARG A 63 2.11 19.52 -0.13
C ARG A 63 0.80 18.78 0.21
N ALA A 64 -0.26 19.02 -0.57
CA ALA A 64 -1.55 18.37 -0.39
C ALA A 64 -1.46 16.87 -0.69
N ASP A 65 -0.82 16.51 -1.80
CA ASP A 65 -0.61 15.11 -2.19
C ASP A 65 0.30 14.34 -1.21
N TYR A 66 1.29 15.02 -0.63
CA TYR A 66 2.09 14.45 0.45
C TYR A 66 1.25 14.16 1.71
N ALA A 67 0.48 15.16 2.19
CA ALA A 67 -0.37 14.99 3.37
C ALA A 67 -1.39 13.86 3.15
N PHE A 68 -1.91 13.77 1.93
CA PHE A 68 -2.76 12.71 1.48
C PHE A 68 -2.06 11.33 1.53
N ALA A 69 -0.86 11.20 0.94
CA ALA A 69 -0.09 9.96 0.94
C ALA A 69 0.28 9.46 2.36
N VAL A 70 0.56 10.39 3.29
CA VAL A 70 0.81 10.06 4.70
C VAL A 70 -0.44 9.47 5.34
N LYS A 71 -1.60 10.11 5.16
CA LYS A 71 -2.88 9.63 5.72
C LYS A 71 -3.25 8.24 5.20
N ALA A 72 -3.15 8.03 3.89
CA ALA A 72 -3.37 6.72 3.27
C ALA A 72 -2.44 5.65 3.87
N SER A 73 -1.17 6.00 4.09
CA SER A 73 -0.19 5.10 4.70
C SER A 73 -0.58 4.72 6.14
N ASP A 74 -1.00 5.66 6.96
CA ASP A 74 -1.37 5.38 8.35
C ASP A 74 -2.55 4.40 8.45
N ILE A 75 -3.56 4.54 7.59
CA ILE A 75 -4.71 3.64 7.55
C ILE A 75 -4.30 2.24 7.08
N LEU A 76 -3.47 2.17 6.04
CA LEU A 76 -3.02 0.90 5.48
C LEU A 76 -2.11 0.13 6.45
N PHE A 77 -1.21 0.81 7.17
CA PHE A 77 -0.18 0.17 7.98
C PHE A 77 -0.49 0.04 9.47
N ASN A 78 -1.52 0.71 9.99
CA ASN A 78 -1.95 0.50 11.37
C ASN A 78 -2.81 -0.79 11.47
N ASN A 79 -2.47 -1.69 12.39
CA ASN A 79 -3.07 -3.03 12.43
C ASN A 79 -4.55 -3.02 12.88
N ASP A 80 -4.97 -2.00 13.62
CA ASP A 80 -6.32 -1.94 14.22
C ASP A 80 -7.38 -1.30 13.29
N THR A 81 -7.07 -1.14 12.00
CA THR A 81 -7.96 -0.43 11.06
C THR A 81 -8.81 -1.36 10.20
N ALA A 82 -8.79 -2.68 10.40
CA ALA A 82 -9.64 -3.61 9.64
C ALA A 82 -11.14 -3.33 9.85
N GLU A 83 -11.56 -3.10 11.11
CA GLU A 83 -12.94 -2.73 11.44
C GLU A 83 -13.28 -1.34 10.89
N ILE A 84 -12.34 -0.39 11.00
CA ILE A 84 -12.51 0.96 10.46
C ILE A 84 -12.73 0.90 8.95
N LEU A 85 -11.92 0.11 8.23
CA LEU A 85 -12.00 -0.06 6.78
C LEU A 85 -13.39 -0.58 6.34
N GLN A 86 -13.99 -1.48 7.13
CA GLN A 86 -15.34 -2.00 6.87
C GLN A 86 -16.46 -0.97 7.13
N GLN A 87 -16.19 0.04 7.96
CA GLN A 87 -17.15 1.09 8.30
C GLN A 87 -17.10 2.31 7.37
N LEU A 88 -16.03 2.45 6.56
CA LEU A 88 -15.91 3.54 5.60
C LEU A 88 -16.93 3.39 4.47
N ASN A 89 -17.66 4.46 4.18
CA ASN A 89 -18.49 4.52 2.97
C ASN A 89 -17.62 4.63 1.71
N GLU A 90 -18.21 4.47 0.52
CA GLU A 90 -17.47 4.50 -0.75
C GLU A 90 -16.63 5.77 -0.93
N GLN A 91 -17.19 6.94 -0.63
CA GLN A 91 -16.47 8.21 -0.82
C GLN A 91 -15.26 8.30 0.12
N GLN A 92 -15.43 7.92 1.39
CA GLN A 92 -14.34 7.88 2.35
C GLN A 92 -13.29 6.86 1.93
N LEU A 93 -13.70 5.64 1.56
CA LEU A 93 -12.79 4.59 1.14
C LEU A 93 -11.95 5.02 -0.07
N LEU A 94 -12.59 5.58 -1.11
CA LEU A 94 -11.91 6.10 -2.30
C LEU A 94 -10.98 7.25 -1.95
N GLN A 95 -11.38 8.13 -1.03
CA GLN A 95 -10.51 9.17 -0.54
C GLN A 95 -9.29 8.56 0.16
N GLU A 96 -9.47 7.72 1.18
CA GLU A 96 -8.37 7.15 1.96
C GLU A 96 -7.44 6.25 1.15
N LEU A 97 -7.95 5.59 0.11
CA LEU A 97 -7.19 4.70 -0.77
C LEU A 97 -6.81 5.34 -2.10
N ASP A 98 -7.00 6.65 -2.26
CA ASP A 98 -6.53 7.36 -3.44
C ASP A 98 -5.00 7.15 -3.57
N GLY A 99 -4.55 7.00 -4.81
CA GLY A 99 -3.19 6.62 -5.15
C GLY A 99 -2.79 5.17 -4.82
N VAL A 100 -3.60 4.34 -4.16
CA VAL A 100 -3.34 2.88 -4.12
C VAL A 100 -3.54 2.32 -5.54
N PRO A 101 -2.60 1.52 -6.08
CA PRO A 101 -2.77 0.94 -7.40
C PRO A 101 -4.08 0.17 -7.47
N THR A 102 -4.87 0.51 -8.49
CA THR A 102 -6.22 0.00 -8.68
C THR A 102 -6.24 -1.00 -9.84
N VAL A 103 -6.96 -2.10 -9.65
CA VAL A 103 -7.19 -3.13 -10.67
C VAL A 103 -8.67 -3.46 -10.71
N GLU A 104 -9.17 -3.90 -11.85
CA GLU A 104 -10.58 -4.22 -12.04
C GLU A 104 -10.80 -5.73 -12.12
N ILE A 105 -11.97 -6.17 -11.66
CA ILE A 105 -12.45 -7.53 -11.86
C ILE A 105 -13.95 -7.50 -12.16
N SER A 106 -14.42 -8.40 -13.03
CA SER A 106 -15.85 -8.52 -13.28
C SER A 106 -16.59 -8.98 -12.03
N LYS A 107 -17.67 -8.28 -11.68
CA LYS A 107 -18.55 -8.66 -10.57
C LYS A 107 -19.12 -10.07 -10.76
N SER A 108 -19.37 -10.48 -12.01
CA SER A 108 -19.84 -11.84 -12.34
C SER A 108 -18.88 -12.96 -11.91
N ILE A 109 -17.57 -12.69 -11.91
CA ILE A 109 -16.55 -13.65 -11.44
C ILE A 109 -16.63 -13.78 -9.91
N LEU A 110 -16.88 -12.68 -9.20
CA LEU A 110 -17.05 -12.68 -7.75
C LEU A 110 -18.41 -13.28 -7.33
N ASP A 111 -19.46 -13.09 -8.14
CA ASP A 111 -20.77 -13.72 -7.96
C ASP A 111 -20.65 -15.26 -8.01
N ALA A 112 -19.89 -15.77 -8.99
CA ALA A 112 -19.64 -17.21 -9.13
C ALA A 112 -18.68 -17.76 -8.06
N GLY A 113 -17.86 -16.89 -7.47
CA GLY A 113 -16.75 -17.25 -6.60
C GLY A 113 -15.52 -17.70 -7.39
N ILE A 114 -14.35 -17.17 -7.03
CA ILE A 114 -13.07 -17.49 -7.66
C ILE A 114 -12.06 -17.93 -6.60
N ASP A 115 -11.22 -18.92 -6.91
CA ASP A 115 -10.15 -19.32 -5.99
C ASP A 115 -9.13 -18.17 -5.86
N VAL A 116 -8.63 -17.95 -4.65
CA VAL A 116 -7.75 -16.82 -4.34
C VAL A 116 -6.49 -16.79 -5.20
N VAL A 117 -5.97 -17.95 -5.61
CA VAL A 117 -4.75 -18.00 -6.44
C VAL A 117 -5.03 -17.50 -7.85
N SER A 118 -6.15 -17.91 -8.46
CA SER A 118 -6.60 -17.38 -9.75
C SER A 118 -6.96 -15.90 -9.64
N PHE A 119 -7.72 -15.50 -8.62
CA PHE A 119 -8.06 -14.10 -8.36
C PHE A 119 -6.82 -13.19 -8.35
N LEU A 120 -5.79 -13.57 -7.60
CA LEU A 120 -4.55 -12.80 -7.46
C LEU A 120 -3.72 -12.70 -8.75
N ALA A 121 -3.79 -13.73 -9.60
CA ALA A 121 -3.07 -13.76 -10.88
C ALA A 121 -3.85 -13.03 -11.97
N ASP A 122 -5.16 -13.25 -12.06
CA ASP A 122 -6.04 -12.67 -13.08
C ASP A 122 -6.18 -11.14 -12.91
N THR A 123 -6.07 -10.65 -11.66
CA THR A 123 -5.96 -9.21 -11.34
C THR A 123 -4.55 -8.62 -11.52
N ASN A 124 -3.57 -9.41 -11.98
CA ASN A 124 -2.16 -9.03 -12.15
C ASN A 124 -1.45 -8.51 -10.88
N ILE A 125 -2.01 -8.74 -9.69
CA ILE A 125 -1.34 -8.44 -8.40
C ILE A 125 -0.08 -9.31 -8.24
N PHE A 126 -0.13 -10.52 -8.79
CA PHE A 126 1.01 -11.38 -9.01
C PHE A 126 1.15 -11.69 -10.50
N PRO A 127 2.38 -11.82 -11.01
CA PRO A 127 2.63 -12.10 -12.44
C PRO A 127 2.28 -13.54 -12.83
N SER A 128 2.10 -14.45 -11.85
CA SER A 128 1.68 -15.82 -12.11
C SER A 128 0.98 -16.46 -10.90
N LYS A 129 0.18 -17.51 -11.17
CA LYS A 129 -0.44 -18.36 -10.14
C LYS A 129 0.60 -19.03 -9.23
N GLY A 130 1.77 -19.38 -9.77
CA GLY A 130 2.86 -19.99 -9.00
C GLY A 130 3.42 -19.05 -7.94
N GLU A 131 3.65 -17.78 -8.30
CA GLU A 131 4.10 -16.76 -7.35
C GLU A 131 3.04 -16.41 -6.31
N ALA A 132 1.78 -16.27 -6.73
CA ALA A 132 0.66 -16.03 -5.82
C ALA A 132 0.55 -17.14 -4.77
N ARG A 133 0.57 -18.41 -5.21
CA ARG A 133 0.51 -19.58 -4.31
C ARG A 133 1.67 -19.59 -3.32
N LYS A 134 2.91 -19.38 -3.79
CA LYS A 134 4.10 -19.35 -2.92
C LYS A 134 4.00 -18.26 -1.85
N MET A 135 3.55 -17.07 -2.22
CA MET A 135 3.38 -15.96 -1.28
C MET A 135 2.27 -16.25 -0.25
N LEU A 136 1.15 -16.81 -0.71
CA LEU A 136 0.02 -17.16 0.15
C LEU A 136 0.40 -18.22 1.18
N GLN A 137 1.06 -19.31 0.76
CA GLN A 137 1.56 -20.34 1.67
C GLN A 137 2.58 -19.80 2.69
N GLY A 138 3.34 -18.76 2.32
CA GLY A 138 4.20 -18.03 3.24
C GLY A 138 3.46 -17.07 4.18
N GLY A 139 2.12 -16.99 4.09
CA GLY A 139 1.29 -16.07 4.88
C GLY A 139 1.45 -14.61 4.47
N GLY A 140 1.88 -14.34 3.24
CA GLY A 140 2.16 -13.00 2.72
C GLY A 140 1.00 -12.36 1.97
N VAL A 141 -0.24 -12.84 2.15
CA VAL A 141 -1.43 -12.29 1.48
C VAL A 141 -2.53 -12.02 2.50
N SER A 142 -3.14 -10.84 2.39
CA SER A 142 -4.35 -10.47 3.15
C SER A 142 -5.39 -9.87 2.21
N ILE A 143 -6.68 -10.09 2.51
CA ILE A 143 -7.82 -9.44 1.85
C ILE A 143 -8.59 -8.68 2.92
N ASN A 144 -8.87 -7.40 2.69
CA ASN A 144 -9.48 -6.46 3.64
C ASN A 144 -8.79 -6.49 5.01
N LYS A 145 -7.45 -6.53 4.98
CA LYS A 145 -6.57 -6.64 6.16
C LYS A 145 -6.71 -7.93 6.98
N ILE A 146 -7.49 -8.90 6.50
CA ILE A 146 -7.60 -10.23 7.09
C ILE A 146 -6.67 -11.18 6.34
N LYS A 147 -5.82 -11.90 7.07
CA LYS A 147 -4.88 -12.85 6.47
C LYS A 147 -5.63 -13.97 5.74
N VAL A 148 -5.15 -14.36 4.57
CA VAL A 148 -5.69 -15.50 3.85
C VAL A 148 -4.96 -16.77 4.28
N ASP A 149 -5.70 -17.69 4.89
CA ASP A 149 -5.11 -18.86 5.57
C ASP A 149 -5.01 -20.12 4.69
N SER A 150 -5.66 -20.14 3.53
CA SER A 150 -5.67 -21.31 2.63
C SER A 150 -5.60 -20.93 1.15
N ILE A 151 -4.92 -21.76 0.36
CA ILE A 151 -4.91 -21.66 -1.11
C ILE A 151 -6.27 -22.02 -1.74
N GLU A 152 -7.15 -22.65 -0.96
CA GLU A 152 -8.52 -23.00 -1.35
C GLU A 152 -9.52 -21.90 -0.98
N HIS A 153 -9.05 -20.79 -0.39
CA HIS A 153 -9.91 -19.67 -0.05
C HIS A 153 -10.63 -19.15 -1.30
N MET A 154 -11.94 -18.96 -1.19
CA MET A 154 -12.77 -18.44 -2.27
C MET A 154 -13.01 -16.94 -2.05
N VAL A 155 -12.71 -16.16 -3.08
CA VAL A 155 -13.02 -14.72 -3.12
C VAL A 155 -14.37 -14.54 -3.79
N ASN A 156 -15.28 -13.85 -3.10
CA ASN A 156 -16.65 -13.63 -3.57
C ASN A 156 -17.21 -12.30 -3.05
N ASN A 157 -18.44 -12.01 -3.46
CA ASN A 157 -19.12 -10.75 -3.13
C ASN A 157 -19.30 -10.47 -1.65
N ALA A 158 -19.39 -11.49 -0.80
CA ALA A 158 -19.61 -11.29 0.64
C ALA A 158 -18.43 -10.58 1.31
N GLN A 159 -17.28 -10.53 0.63
CA GLN A 159 -16.10 -9.81 1.08
C GLN A 159 -16.03 -8.38 0.54
N LEU A 160 -16.95 -7.94 -0.32
CA LEU A 160 -16.88 -6.59 -0.90
C LEU A 160 -17.15 -5.51 0.14
N LEU A 161 -16.23 -4.55 0.23
CA LEU A 161 -16.44 -3.28 0.91
C LEU A 161 -17.33 -2.41 0.01
N ASN A 162 -18.41 -1.86 0.58
CA ASN A 162 -19.38 -1.03 -0.15
C ASN A 162 -19.89 -1.71 -1.45
N ASP A 163 -20.07 -3.05 -1.43
CA ASP A 163 -20.52 -3.87 -2.57
C ASP A 163 -19.71 -3.73 -3.88
N LYS A 164 -18.48 -3.21 -3.76
CA LYS A 164 -17.68 -2.78 -4.92
C LYS A 164 -16.17 -2.97 -4.78
N PHE A 165 -15.60 -2.98 -3.57
CA PHE A 165 -14.14 -2.94 -3.41
C PHE A 165 -13.58 -4.12 -2.61
N LEU A 166 -12.36 -4.55 -2.95
CA LEU A 166 -11.51 -5.37 -2.07
C LEU A 166 -10.15 -4.69 -1.90
N LEU A 167 -9.62 -4.70 -0.68
CA LEU A 167 -8.25 -4.26 -0.43
C LEU A 167 -7.34 -5.49 -0.32
N VAL A 168 -6.46 -5.70 -1.30
CA VAL A 168 -5.51 -6.81 -1.29
C VAL A 168 -4.15 -6.33 -0.80
N GLN A 169 -3.55 -7.03 0.15
CA GLN A 169 -2.20 -6.81 0.63
C GLN A 169 -1.27 -7.93 0.13
N LYS A 170 -0.16 -7.53 -0.51
CA LYS A 170 0.95 -8.38 -0.94
C LYS A 170 2.19 -8.11 -0.10
N GLY A 171 2.57 -9.09 0.69
CA GLY A 171 3.63 -8.99 1.68
C GLY A 171 3.25 -7.99 2.78
N LYS A 172 4.22 -7.20 3.25
CA LYS A 172 3.95 -6.22 4.32
C LYS A 172 3.45 -4.88 3.80
N ARG A 173 3.89 -4.45 2.60
CA ARG A 173 3.79 -3.04 2.17
C ARG A 173 3.07 -2.75 0.88
N ASN A 174 2.77 -3.76 0.07
CA ASN A 174 2.14 -3.53 -1.23
C ASN A 174 0.64 -3.72 -1.08
N TYR A 175 -0.13 -2.69 -1.36
CA TYR A 175 -1.59 -2.71 -1.33
C TYR A 175 -2.14 -2.46 -2.72
N PHE A 176 -3.26 -3.11 -3.03
CA PHE A 176 -3.98 -2.98 -4.29
C PHE A 176 -5.47 -2.84 -3.98
N LEU A 177 -6.11 -1.88 -4.62
CA LEU A 177 -7.55 -1.72 -4.58
C LEU A 177 -8.15 -2.46 -5.77
N VAL A 178 -8.92 -3.51 -5.51
CA VAL A 178 -9.65 -4.25 -6.55
C VAL A 178 -11.06 -3.68 -6.63
N VAL A 179 -11.47 -3.25 -7.82
CA VAL A 179 -12.81 -2.69 -8.08
C VAL A 179 -13.63 -3.72 -8.85
N ALA A 180 -14.75 -4.14 -8.26
CA ALA A 180 -15.74 -4.98 -8.91
C ALA A 180 -16.56 -4.13 -9.89
N THR A 181 -16.40 -4.38 -11.19
CA THR A 181 -17.12 -3.68 -12.25
C THR A 181 -18.20 -4.57 -12.84
N VAL A 182 -19.35 -3.99 -13.19
CA VAL A 182 -20.35 -4.69 -13.99
C VAL A 182 -19.85 -4.64 -15.43
N SER A 183 -19.44 -5.79 -15.95
CA SER A 183 -19.01 -5.94 -17.34
C SER A 183 -20.20 -5.86 -18.29
#